data_AF-A0A921LAK3-F1
#
_entry.id   AF-A0A921LAK3-F1
#
_cell.length_a   1.000
_cell.length_b   1.000
_cell.length_c   1.000
_cell.angle_alpha   90.00
_cell.angle_beta   90.00
_cell.angle_gamma   90.00
#
_symmetry.space_group_name_H-M   'P 1'
#
loop_
_entity.id
_entity.type
_entity.pdbx_description
1 polymer ?
#
loop_
_entity_poly.entity_id
_entity_poly.type
_entity_poly.pdbx_seq_one_letter_code
_entity_poly.pdbx_strand_id
1 'polypeptide(L)'
;CLKIKYMFPRAHATAYIIMALRIAYFKVHYPLYYYSAYFTVRADDFDLVAMTTGKDAVKASMKAINDKGMDASTKEKNLLTVLELANECLERGFKIKMVDIEKSDAFEFKIIDDKTLLAPFNAIPGLGDNVAKQIIAAREEQPFLSKQDLGTRGKVSKTVIEYMTENHVLDGMPDENQLSLF
;
A
#
# COMPACT_ATOMS: atom_id res chain seq x y z
N CYS A 1 44.29 5.45 -3.06
CA CYS A 1 44.04 4.17 -3.76
C CYS A 1 43.93 2.96 -2.82
N LEU A 2 44.81 2.81 -1.82
CA LEU A 2 44.94 1.59 -1.00
C LEU A 2 43.75 1.20 -0.09
N LYS A 3 42.75 2.07 0.05
CA LYS A 3 41.56 1.83 0.90
C LYS A 3 40.26 1.61 0.11
N ILE A 4 40.28 1.80 -1.22
CA ILE A 4 39.09 1.67 -2.06
C ILE A 4 38.70 0.18 -2.10
N LYS A 5 37.54 -0.16 -1.51
CA LYS A 5 36.96 -1.50 -1.60
C LYS A 5 36.12 -1.68 -2.86
N TYR A 6 35.50 -0.61 -3.32
CA TYR A 6 34.69 -0.55 -4.54
C TYR A 6 34.61 0.89 -5.06
N MET A 7 34.54 1.09 -6.38
CA MET A 7 34.41 2.41 -7.01
C MET A 7 33.58 2.33 -8.29
N PHE A 8 32.57 3.19 -8.41
CA PHE A 8 31.72 3.24 -9.60
C PHE A 8 32.43 3.90 -10.79
N PRO A 9 32.31 3.35 -12.01
CA PRO A 9 32.67 4.05 -13.23
C PRO A 9 31.83 5.32 -13.40
N ARG A 10 32.42 6.39 -13.92
CA ARG A 10 31.74 7.68 -14.12
C ARG A 10 30.44 7.56 -14.92
N ALA A 11 30.42 6.75 -15.97
CA ALA A 11 29.23 6.54 -16.79
C ALA A 11 28.07 5.93 -15.99
N HIS A 12 28.36 4.95 -15.13
CA HIS A 12 27.36 4.31 -14.27
C HIS A 12 26.78 5.32 -13.26
N ALA A 13 27.66 6.06 -12.56
CA ALA A 13 27.22 7.11 -11.64
C ALA A 13 26.34 8.16 -12.35
N THR A 14 26.74 8.59 -13.55
CA THR A 14 25.99 9.58 -14.33
C THR A 14 24.60 9.05 -14.69
N ALA A 15 24.48 7.80 -15.16
CA ALA A 15 23.20 7.19 -15.51
C ALA A 15 22.24 7.14 -14.30
N TYR A 16 22.72 6.73 -13.13
CA TYR A 16 21.93 6.69 -11.91
C TYR A 16 21.45 8.08 -11.48
N ILE A 17 22.34 9.08 -11.55
CA ILE A 17 21.98 10.45 -11.19
C ILE A 17 20.94 11.03 -12.16
N ILE A 18 21.02 10.75 -13.47
CA ILE A 18 19.99 11.19 -14.43
C ILE A 18 18.63 10.57 -14.09
N MET A 19 18.58 9.28 -13.73
CA MET A 19 17.32 8.65 -13.29
C MET A 19 16.80 9.26 -11.98
N ALA A 20 17.68 9.48 -11.00
CA ALA A 20 17.32 10.08 -9.72
C ALA A 20 16.75 11.50 -9.90
N LEU A 21 17.35 12.33 -10.77
CA LEU A 21 16.86 13.68 -11.07
C LEU A 21 15.48 13.66 -11.74
N ARG A 22 15.25 12.71 -12.66
CA ARG A 22 13.92 12.52 -13.28
C ARG A 22 12.87 12.18 -12.23
N ILE A 23 13.17 11.26 -11.32
CA ILE A 23 12.26 10.88 -10.22
C ILE A 23 12.04 12.06 -9.26
N ALA A 24 13.12 12.78 -8.91
CA ALA A 24 13.07 13.92 -7.99
C ALA A 24 12.18 15.06 -8.53
N TYR A 25 12.17 15.29 -9.85
CA TYR A 25 11.28 16.26 -10.47
C TYR A 25 9.80 15.96 -10.15
N PHE A 26 9.37 14.70 -10.28
CA PHE A 26 8.01 14.31 -9.89
C PHE A 26 7.80 14.41 -8.38
N LYS A 27 8.79 14.02 -7.56
CA LYS A 27 8.68 14.16 -6.10
C LYS A 27 8.39 15.61 -5.67
N VAL A 28 9.00 16.59 -6.35
CA VAL A 28 8.81 18.01 -6.04
C VAL A 28 7.54 18.57 -6.67
N HIS A 29 7.35 18.41 -7.98
CA HIS A 29 6.31 19.10 -8.75
C HIS A 29 5.00 18.32 -8.94
N TYR A 30 5.07 16.99 -8.86
CA TYR A 30 3.92 16.08 -9.04
C TYR A 30 3.89 15.02 -7.93
N PRO A 31 3.89 15.45 -6.66
CA PRO A 31 4.17 14.57 -5.51
C PRO A 31 3.23 13.38 -5.40
N LEU A 32 1.94 13.56 -5.69
CA LEU A 32 0.96 12.49 -5.58
C LEU A 32 1.24 11.34 -6.57
N TYR A 33 1.66 11.68 -7.80
CA TYR A 33 2.13 10.70 -8.80
C TYR A 33 3.42 10.01 -8.36
N TYR A 34 4.34 10.75 -7.73
CA TYR A 34 5.55 10.16 -7.15
C TYR A 34 5.20 9.12 -6.07
N TYR A 35 4.33 9.46 -5.12
CA TYR A 35 3.95 8.54 -4.04
C TYR A 35 3.16 7.33 -4.56
N SER A 36 2.19 7.55 -5.47
CA SER A 36 1.46 6.46 -6.15
C SER A 36 2.42 5.49 -6.84
N ALA A 37 3.37 5.99 -7.63
CA ALA A 37 4.35 5.15 -8.31
C ALA A 37 5.30 4.45 -7.34
N TYR A 38 5.75 5.15 -6.28
CA TYR A 38 6.64 4.57 -5.27
C TYR A 38 5.97 3.42 -4.53
N PHE A 39 4.76 3.63 -4.00
CA PHE A 39 4.03 2.60 -3.25
C PHE A 39 3.56 1.45 -4.15
N THR A 40 3.29 1.70 -5.43
CA THR A 40 2.90 0.64 -6.38
C THR A 40 4.09 -0.23 -6.81
N VAL A 41 5.26 0.38 -7.10
CA VAL A 41 6.34 -0.31 -7.83
C VAL A 41 7.49 -0.74 -6.93
N ARG A 42 7.74 -0.05 -5.81
CA ARG A 42 8.93 -0.26 -4.98
C ARG A 42 8.67 -0.78 -3.57
N ALA A 43 7.48 -0.55 -3.03
CA ALA A 43 7.16 -0.95 -1.67
C ALA A 43 6.49 -2.32 -1.68
N ASP A 44 7.00 -3.23 -0.86
CA ASP A 44 6.44 -4.58 -0.68
C ASP A 44 5.92 -4.81 0.75
N ASP A 45 6.42 -4.05 1.72
CA ASP A 45 6.08 -4.17 3.14
C ASP A 45 5.27 -2.95 3.61
N PHE A 46 4.02 -3.17 3.99
CA PHE A 46 3.08 -2.12 4.40
C PHE A 46 2.53 -2.35 5.80
N ASP A 47 2.28 -1.23 6.50
CA ASP A 47 1.41 -1.15 7.67
C ASP A 47 0.25 -0.22 7.29
N LEU A 48 -0.73 -0.76 6.57
CA LEU A 48 -1.85 0.02 6.05
C LEU A 48 -2.67 0.66 7.16
N VAL A 49 -2.78 0.02 8.32
CA VAL A 49 -3.51 0.58 9.46
C VAL A 49 -2.85 1.87 9.92
N ALA A 50 -1.53 1.86 10.15
CA ALA A 50 -0.80 3.07 10.52
C ALA A 50 -0.87 4.14 9.41
N MET A 51 -0.62 3.75 8.16
CA MET A 51 -0.60 4.66 7.00
C MET A 51 -1.93 5.38 6.77
N THR A 52 -3.06 4.72 7.04
CA THR A 52 -4.41 5.26 6.81
C THR A 52 -4.97 5.99 8.02
N THR A 53 -4.54 5.63 9.23
CA THR A 53 -4.94 6.32 10.48
C THR A 53 -4.35 7.72 10.55
N GLY A 54 -3.13 7.92 10.06
CA GLY A 54 -2.51 9.23 9.91
C GLY A 54 -1.12 9.35 10.56
N LYS A 55 -0.64 10.60 10.62
CA LYS A 55 0.76 10.94 10.93
C LYS A 55 1.26 10.33 12.23
N ASP A 56 0.47 10.43 13.30
CA ASP A 56 0.89 9.98 14.63
C ASP A 56 1.02 8.46 14.71
N ALA A 57 0.12 7.73 14.05
CA ALA A 57 0.19 6.28 13.97
C ALA A 57 1.42 5.82 13.16
N VAL A 58 1.71 6.48 12.03
CA VAL A 58 2.93 6.20 11.25
C VAL A 58 4.18 6.47 12.09
N LYS A 59 4.26 7.61 12.78
CA LYS A 59 5.41 7.94 13.65
C LYS A 59 5.57 6.94 14.79
N ALA A 60 4.47 6.47 15.39
CA ALA A 60 4.50 5.45 16.43
C ALA A 60 5.05 4.11 15.88
N SER A 61 4.59 3.68 14.71
CA SER A 61 5.08 2.46 14.03
C SER A 61 6.57 2.58 13.68
N MET A 62 7.00 3.72 13.13
CA MET A 62 8.41 4.02 12.90
C MET A 62 9.24 3.99 14.18
N LYS A 63 8.74 4.57 15.28
CA LYS A 63 9.43 4.57 16.57
C LYS A 63 9.62 3.15 17.09
N ALA A 64 8.58 2.31 17.02
CA ALA A 64 8.64 0.93 17.48
C ALA A 64 9.72 0.11 16.74
N ILE A 65 9.94 0.37 15.44
CA ILE A 65 11.01 -0.27 14.67
C ILE A 65 12.38 0.31 15.03
N ASN A 66 12.50 1.64 15.13
CA ASN A 66 13.75 2.31 15.48
C ASN A 66 14.25 1.94 16.88
N ASP A 67 13.35 1.77 17.86
CA ASP A 67 13.69 1.37 19.22
C ASP A 67 14.37 -0.02 19.28
N LYS A 68 14.17 -0.88 18.26
CA LYS A 68 14.85 -2.18 18.14
C LYS A 68 16.29 -2.07 17.65
N GLY A 69 16.69 -0.93 17.06
CA GLY A 69 18.05 -0.69 16.56
C GLY A 69 18.56 -1.82 15.66
N MET A 70 19.62 -2.50 16.09
CA MET A 70 20.25 -3.58 15.30
C MET A 70 19.44 -4.88 15.29
N ASP A 71 18.53 -5.07 16.25
CA ASP A 71 17.67 -6.25 16.36
C ASP A 71 16.47 -6.22 15.41
N ALA A 72 16.25 -5.10 14.72
CA ALA A 72 15.23 -5.00 13.68
C ALA A 72 15.56 -5.95 12.52
N SER A 73 14.58 -6.79 12.18
CA SER A 73 14.65 -7.71 11.04
C SER A 73 14.74 -6.97 9.71
N THR A 74 15.16 -7.66 8.65
CA THR A 74 15.20 -7.10 7.29
C THR A 74 13.82 -6.58 6.86
N LYS A 75 12.75 -7.33 7.17
CA LYS A 75 11.37 -6.94 6.86
C LYS A 75 10.97 -5.64 7.56
N GLU A 76 11.34 -5.49 8.83
CA GLU A 76 11.06 -4.26 9.59
C GLU A 76 11.87 -3.07 9.05
N LYS A 77 13.11 -3.27 8.62
CA LYS A 77 13.92 -2.21 7.98
C LYS A 77 13.33 -1.77 6.64
N ASN A 78 12.80 -2.71 5.86
CA ASN A 78 12.08 -2.41 4.62
C ASN A 78 10.80 -1.62 4.92
N LEU A 79 10.00 -2.10 5.87
CA LEU A 79 8.78 -1.41 6.33
C LEU A 79 9.09 0.00 6.82
N LEU A 80 10.15 0.19 7.61
CA LEU A 80 10.58 1.52 8.08
C LEU A 80 10.82 2.48 6.91
N THR A 81 11.48 2.02 5.85
CA THR A 81 11.71 2.83 4.64
C THR A 81 10.39 3.25 3.99
N VAL A 82 9.40 2.35 3.93
CA VAL A 82 8.07 2.67 3.39
C VAL A 82 7.33 3.66 4.30
N LEU A 83 7.41 3.48 5.63
CA LEU A 83 6.79 4.36 6.61
C LEU A 83 7.39 5.77 6.62
N GLU A 84 8.69 5.92 6.38
CA GLU A 84 9.32 7.24 6.20
C GLU A 84 8.70 8.02 5.04
N LEU A 85 8.45 7.34 3.92
CA LEU A 85 7.79 7.93 2.75
C LEU A 85 6.29 8.17 3.00
N ALA A 86 5.62 7.29 3.74
CA ALA A 86 4.24 7.51 4.17
C ALA A 86 4.12 8.73 5.10
N ASN A 87 5.03 8.88 6.06
CA ASN A 87 5.08 10.04 6.94
C ASN A 87 5.32 11.32 6.12
N GLU A 88 6.28 11.32 5.20
CA GLU A 88 6.52 12.46 4.29
C GLU A 88 5.28 12.80 3.47
N CYS A 89 4.60 11.80 2.88
CA CYS A 89 3.37 11.95 2.12
C CYS A 89 2.27 12.64 2.95
N LEU A 90 2.02 12.13 4.15
CA LEU A 90 1.02 12.69 5.07
C LEU A 90 1.42 14.10 5.54
N GLU A 91 2.70 14.34 5.84
CA GLU A 91 3.19 15.66 6.28
C GLU A 91 3.06 16.73 5.20
N ARG A 92 3.13 16.35 3.93
CA ARG A 92 2.86 17.24 2.78
C ARG A 92 1.38 17.50 2.51
N GLY A 93 0.49 16.95 3.34
CA GLY A 93 -0.95 17.20 3.27
C GLY A 93 -1.72 16.25 2.35
N PHE A 94 -1.08 15.17 1.90
CA PHE A 94 -1.76 14.08 1.20
C PHE A 94 -2.39 13.11 2.19
N LYS A 95 -3.28 12.26 1.68
CA LYS A 95 -3.99 11.24 2.46
C LYS A 95 -3.79 9.88 1.82
N ILE A 96 -3.74 8.84 2.65
CA ILE A 96 -3.75 7.45 2.22
C ILE A 96 -5.04 6.86 2.77
N LYS A 97 -5.93 6.39 1.90
CA LYS A 97 -7.19 5.74 2.26
C LYS A 97 -7.01 4.23 2.23
N MET A 98 -7.67 3.57 3.19
CA MET A 98 -7.80 2.12 3.20
C MET A 98 -8.48 1.63 1.92
N VAL A 99 -8.29 0.35 1.62
CA VAL A 99 -8.87 -0.33 0.47
C VAL A 99 -10.38 -0.11 0.40
N ASP A 100 -10.90 -0.01 -0.82
CA ASP A 100 -12.30 0.21 -1.15
C ASP A 100 -12.72 -0.86 -2.16
N ILE A 101 -13.73 -1.67 -1.81
CA ILE A 101 -14.14 -2.86 -2.57
C ILE A 101 -14.44 -2.53 -4.03
N GLU A 102 -15.03 -1.37 -4.29
CA GLU A 102 -15.48 -0.97 -5.63
C GLU A 102 -14.37 -0.26 -6.42
N LYS A 103 -13.47 0.45 -5.74
CA LYS A 103 -12.56 1.42 -6.40
C LYS A 103 -11.09 1.01 -6.41
N SER A 104 -10.64 0.25 -5.41
CA SER A 104 -9.23 -0.14 -5.28
C SER A 104 -8.77 -1.00 -6.44
N ASP A 105 -7.50 -0.91 -6.80
CA ASP A 105 -6.89 -1.82 -7.76
C ASP A 105 -6.39 -3.10 -7.08
N ALA A 106 -6.01 -4.10 -7.88
CA ALA A 106 -5.31 -5.27 -7.36
C ALA A 106 -3.91 -4.92 -6.83
N PHE A 107 -3.18 -4.04 -7.54
CA PHE A 107 -1.75 -3.77 -7.31
C PHE A 107 -1.40 -2.28 -7.22
N GLU A 108 -2.21 -1.41 -7.83
CA GLU A 108 -1.88 0.01 -7.95
C GLU A 108 -2.46 0.86 -6.81
N PHE A 109 -1.60 1.68 -6.19
CA PHE A 109 -2.05 2.80 -5.37
C PHE A 109 -2.66 3.89 -6.24
N LYS A 110 -3.99 3.85 -6.40
CA LYS A 110 -4.72 4.77 -7.28
C LYS A 110 -4.83 6.16 -6.67
N ILE A 111 -4.70 7.17 -7.53
CA ILE A 111 -5.03 8.56 -7.18
C ILE A 111 -6.55 8.73 -7.38
N ILE A 112 -7.28 9.06 -6.32
CA ILE A 112 -8.75 9.20 -6.39
C ILE A 112 -9.24 10.65 -6.38
N ASP A 113 -8.39 11.59 -5.96
CA ASP A 113 -8.63 13.03 -5.98
C ASP A 113 -7.29 13.79 -5.98
N ASP A 114 -7.32 15.11 -5.75
CA ASP A 114 -6.15 15.98 -5.76
C ASP A 114 -5.14 15.69 -4.63
N LYS A 115 -5.53 14.92 -3.61
CA LYS A 115 -4.74 14.70 -2.41
C LYS A 115 -4.69 13.26 -1.89
N THR A 116 -5.47 12.34 -2.43
CA THR A 116 -5.71 11.04 -1.79
C THR A 116 -5.25 9.89 -2.67
N LEU A 117 -4.43 9.03 -2.06
CA LEU A 117 -4.09 7.70 -2.58
C LEU A 117 -5.02 6.66 -1.97
N LEU A 118 -5.49 5.74 -2.80
CA LEU A 118 -6.29 4.60 -2.40
C LEU A 118 -5.43 3.34 -2.45
N ALA A 119 -5.34 2.63 -1.32
CA ALA A 119 -4.54 1.41 -1.24
C ALA A 119 -5.11 0.28 -2.14
N PRO A 120 -4.24 -0.54 -2.76
CA PRO A 120 -4.63 -1.72 -3.50
C PRO A 120 -4.90 -2.92 -2.59
N PHE A 121 -5.54 -3.96 -3.13
CA PHE A 121 -5.84 -5.19 -2.38
C PHE A 121 -4.59 -5.95 -1.95
N ASN A 122 -3.54 -6.03 -2.77
CA ASN A 122 -2.30 -6.76 -2.43
C ASN A 122 -1.51 -6.13 -1.28
N ALA A 123 -1.81 -4.89 -0.89
CA ALA A 123 -1.21 -4.27 0.28
C ALA A 123 -1.85 -4.74 1.61
N ILE A 124 -2.97 -5.48 1.55
CA ILE A 124 -3.61 -6.07 2.73
C ILE A 124 -2.77 -7.26 3.23
N PRO A 125 -2.39 -7.29 4.52
CA PRO A 125 -1.68 -8.42 5.08
C PRO A 125 -2.43 -9.74 4.89
N GLY A 126 -1.76 -10.73 4.27
CA GLY A 126 -2.34 -12.05 4.02
C GLY A 126 -3.24 -12.15 2.78
N LEU A 127 -3.42 -11.06 2.02
CA LEU A 127 -4.12 -11.07 0.74
C LEU A 127 -3.11 -11.16 -0.41
N GLY A 128 -3.01 -12.32 -1.05
CA GLY A 128 -2.07 -12.55 -2.15
C GLY A 128 -2.57 -12.05 -3.51
N ASP A 129 -1.63 -11.81 -4.44
CA ASP A 129 -1.88 -11.24 -5.78
C ASP A 129 -3.00 -11.91 -6.59
N ASN A 130 -3.13 -13.24 -6.50
CA ASN A 130 -4.18 -13.97 -7.20
C ASN A 130 -5.57 -13.66 -6.63
N VAL A 131 -5.67 -13.52 -5.31
CA VAL A 131 -6.93 -13.14 -4.64
C VAL A 131 -7.25 -11.69 -4.99
N ALA A 132 -6.25 -10.79 -5.01
CA ALA A 132 -6.43 -9.41 -5.44
C ALA A 132 -7.04 -9.32 -6.84
N LYS A 133 -6.49 -10.05 -7.82
CA LYS A 133 -7.05 -10.14 -9.19
C LYS A 133 -8.45 -10.72 -9.21
N GLN A 134 -8.71 -11.76 -8.42
CA GLN A 134 -10.02 -12.40 -8.37
C GLN A 134 -11.11 -11.48 -7.83
N ILE A 135 -10.78 -10.62 -6.85
CA ILE A 135 -11.72 -9.58 -6.36
C ILE A 135 -12.11 -8.63 -7.50
N ILE A 136 -11.14 -8.18 -8.30
CA ILE A 136 -11.40 -7.29 -9.45
C ILE A 136 -12.29 -7.98 -10.48
N ALA A 137 -11.95 -9.21 -10.88
CA ALA A 137 -12.72 -9.96 -11.87
C ALA A 137 -14.17 -10.19 -11.37
N ALA A 138 -14.33 -10.62 -10.12
CA ALA A 138 -15.64 -10.89 -9.55
C ALA A 138 -16.50 -9.62 -9.42
N ARG A 139 -15.92 -8.46 -9.04
CA ARG A 139 -16.69 -7.21 -8.96
C ARG A 139 -17.08 -6.65 -10.33
N GLU A 140 -16.28 -6.91 -11.37
CA GLU A 140 -16.59 -6.49 -12.74
C GLU A 140 -17.76 -7.29 -13.33
N GLU A 141 -17.91 -8.55 -12.94
CA GLU A 141 -19.09 -9.35 -13.29
C GLU A 141 -20.35 -8.85 -12.57
N GLN A 142 -20.25 -8.62 -11.27
CA GLN A 142 -21.35 -8.06 -10.46
C GLN A 142 -20.83 -7.53 -9.10
N PRO A 143 -21.44 -6.45 -8.57
CA PRO A 143 -21.11 -5.95 -7.23
C PRO A 143 -21.28 -7.03 -6.15
N PHE A 144 -20.45 -6.97 -5.10
CA PHE A 144 -20.58 -7.89 -3.96
C PHE A 144 -21.79 -7.54 -3.10
N LEU A 145 -22.59 -8.55 -2.74
CA LEU A 145 -23.82 -8.36 -1.97
C LEU A 145 -23.64 -8.50 -0.46
N SER A 146 -22.64 -9.29 -0.04
CA SER A 146 -22.36 -9.59 1.37
C SER A 146 -20.91 -9.98 1.59
N LYS A 147 -20.49 -10.04 2.86
CA LYS A 147 -19.16 -10.54 3.23
C LYS A 147 -19.00 -12.02 2.84
N GLN A 148 -20.08 -12.80 2.93
CA GLN A 148 -20.11 -14.17 2.43
C GLN A 148 -19.85 -14.24 0.92
N ASP A 149 -20.48 -13.37 0.12
CA ASP A 149 -20.26 -13.31 -1.33
C ASP A 149 -18.81 -12.93 -1.68
N LEU A 150 -18.23 -11.97 -0.94
CA LEU A 150 -16.82 -11.61 -1.08
C LEU A 150 -15.89 -12.81 -0.79
N GLY A 151 -16.21 -13.61 0.23
CA GLY A 151 -15.47 -14.83 0.55
C GLY A 151 -15.59 -15.90 -0.55
N THR A 152 -16.78 -16.10 -1.12
CA THR A 152 -17.01 -17.18 -2.10
C THR A 152 -16.52 -16.83 -3.50
N ARG A 153 -16.89 -15.66 -4.04
CA ARG A 153 -16.54 -15.22 -5.40
C ARG A 153 -15.17 -14.55 -5.46
N GLY A 154 -14.86 -13.70 -4.48
CA GLY A 154 -13.56 -13.04 -4.35
C GLY A 154 -12.46 -13.95 -3.80
N LYS A 155 -12.80 -15.14 -3.29
CA LYS A 155 -11.86 -16.10 -2.66
C LYS A 155 -11.09 -15.50 -1.48
N VAL A 156 -11.71 -14.54 -0.80
CA VAL A 156 -11.11 -13.86 0.35
C VAL A 156 -11.23 -14.75 1.60
N SER A 157 -10.12 -14.94 2.32
CA SER A 157 -10.11 -15.75 3.53
C SER A 157 -10.84 -15.05 4.68
N LYS A 158 -11.31 -15.82 5.67
CA LYS A 158 -12.01 -15.27 6.84
C LYS A 158 -11.15 -14.24 7.59
N THR A 159 -9.87 -14.51 7.79
CA THR A 159 -8.93 -13.58 8.45
C THR A 159 -8.79 -12.26 7.70
N VAL A 160 -8.81 -12.29 6.36
CA VAL A 160 -8.74 -11.06 5.57
C VAL A 160 -10.08 -10.31 5.61
N ILE A 161 -11.22 -11.01 5.63
CA ILE A 161 -12.54 -10.39 5.83
C ILE A 161 -12.64 -9.73 7.23
N GLU A 162 -12.13 -10.40 8.26
CA GLU A 162 -12.03 -9.85 9.62
C GLU A 162 -11.17 -8.59 9.63
N TYR A 163 -9.97 -8.63 9.04
CA TYR A 163 -9.11 -7.46 8.89
C TYR A 163 -9.82 -6.30 8.18
N MET A 164 -10.49 -6.56 7.05
CA MET A 164 -11.25 -5.54 6.33
C MET A 164 -12.41 -4.97 7.17
N THR A 165 -13.07 -5.82 7.97
CA THR A 165 -14.17 -5.41 8.86
C THR A 165 -13.67 -4.53 10.01
N GLU A 166 -12.60 -4.94 10.69
CA GLU A 166 -11.98 -4.17 11.78
C GLU A 166 -11.47 -2.80 11.33
N ASN A 167 -11.10 -2.69 10.06
CA ASN A 167 -10.62 -1.46 9.43
C ASN A 167 -11.69 -0.74 8.61
N HIS A 168 -12.97 -1.02 8.86
CA HIS A 168 -14.11 -0.28 8.29
C HIS A 168 -14.22 -0.30 6.75
N VAL A 169 -13.59 -1.28 6.08
CA VAL A 169 -13.66 -1.45 4.62
C VAL A 169 -14.99 -2.04 4.17
N LEU A 170 -15.60 -2.89 5.03
CA LEU A 170 -16.85 -3.60 4.75
C LEU A 170 -18.04 -2.99 5.50
N ASP A 171 -17.93 -1.75 5.96
CA ASP A 171 -19.00 -1.05 6.64
C ASP A 171 -20.21 -0.90 5.70
N GLY A 172 -21.40 -1.30 6.19
CA GLY A 172 -22.63 -1.31 5.39
C GLY A 172 -22.83 -2.57 4.54
N MET A 173 -21.86 -3.49 4.49
CA MET A 173 -22.03 -4.79 3.84
C MET A 173 -22.63 -5.82 4.83
N PRO A 174 -23.76 -6.47 4.50
CA PRO A 174 -24.35 -7.49 5.36
C PRO A 174 -23.45 -8.74 5.43
N ASP A 175 -23.56 -9.52 6.51
CA ASP A 175 -22.74 -10.72 6.67
C ASP A 175 -23.13 -11.82 5.66
N GLU A 176 -24.42 -12.01 5.42
CA GLU A 176 -24.98 -13.01 4.51
C GLU A 176 -26.03 -12.42 3.56
N ASN A 177 -26.29 -13.10 2.44
CA ASN A 177 -27.33 -12.72 1.50
C ASN A 177 -28.72 -13.08 2.08
N GLN A 178 -29.59 -12.08 2.32
CA GLN A 178 -30.95 -12.36 2.83
C GLN A 178 -31.92 -12.90 1.76
N LEU A 179 -31.59 -12.78 0.47
CA LEU A 179 -32.39 -13.28 -0.65
C LEU A 179 -31.47 -13.95 -1.68
N SER A 180 -31.56 -15.28 -1.80
CA SER A 180 -30.97 -16.04 -2.90
C SER A 180 -32.02 -16.18 -4.01
N LEU A 181 -31.89 -15.39 -5.07
CA LEU A 181 -32.65 -15.59 -6.30
C LEU A 181 -31.85 -16.57 -7.17
N PHE A 182 -32.36 -17.79 -7.28
CA PHE A 182 -31.82 -18.88 -8.09
C PHE A 182 -31.71 -18.50 -9.58
#